data_AF-A0A419JAM1-F1
#
_entry.id   AF-A0A419JAM1-F1
#
_cell.length_a   1.000
_cell.length_b   1.000
_cell.length_c   1.000
_cell.angle_alpha   90.00
_cell.angle_beta   90.00
_cell.angle_gamma   90.00
#
_symmetry.space_group_name_H-M   'P 1'
#
loop_
_entity.id
_entity.type
_entity.pdbx_description
1 polymer ?
#
loop_
_entity_poly.entity_id
_entity_poly.type
_entity_poly.pdbx_seq_one_letter_code
_entity_poly.pdbx_strand_id
1 'polypeptide(L)'
;MDKTMKKVVAITVVSLLISLMLVPAAIAQPSVDITVKSTTGVKDETGAWLLGDGSENSDLVQLYNATTNTHICYIRIGEGYPFEPDKGKFSHSVAVASGTVIRCRAWNAPSYEEATCSGDSITMTVKEGVYEYDFGTWSTTTCDPEPQPPVPELPTIILLCIGLLVLAGYVMLRKRF
;
A
#
# COMPACT_ATOMS: atom_id res chain seq x y z
N MET A 1 15.58 -2.30 -58.00
CA MET A 1 15.00 -2.94 -56.79
C MET A 1 14.39 -4.26 -57.20
N ASP A 2 15.01 -5.36 -56.77
CA ASP A 2 14.71 -6.72 -57.22
C ASP A 2 13.29 -7.16 -56.79
N LYS A 3 12.63 -7.98 -57.61
CA LYS A 3 11.21 -8.38 -57.45
C LYS A 3 10.97 -9.09 -56.11
N THR A 4 12.01 -9.74 -55.60
CA THR A 4 12.05 -10.44 -54.31
C THR A 4 12.01 -9.47 -53.13
N MET A 5 12.68 -8.32 -53.23
CA MET A 5 12.75 -7.31 -52.18
C MET A 5 11.39 -6.59 -51.98
N LYS A 6 10.62 -6.39 -53.06
CA LYS A 6 9.25 -5.86 -52.99
C LYS A 6 8.28 -6.78 -52.24
N LYS A 7 8.45 -8.11 -52.35
CA LYS A 7 7.59 -9.09 -51.67
C LYS A 7 7.85 -9.12 -50.15
N VAL A 8 9.12 -9.03 -49.74
CA VAL A 8 9.50 -9.04 -48.31
C VAL A 8 8.92 -7.81 -47.60
N VAL A 9 9.04 -6.62 -48.21
CA VAL A 9 8.50 -5.37 -47.63
C VAL A 9 6.96 -5.41 -47.51
N ALA A 10 6.27 -6.00 -48.47
CA ALA A 10 4.80 -6.11 -48.41
C ALA A 10 4.34 -7.03 -47.27
N ILE A 11 5.04 -8.14 -47.02
CA ILE A 11 4.68 -9.10 -45.97
C ILE A 11 4.90 -8.51 -44.57
N THR A 12 5.98 -7.75 -44.37
CA THR A 12 6.24 -7.08 -43.08
C THR A 12 5.21 -5.99 -42.79
N VAL A 13 4.82 -5.19 -43.79
CA VAL A 13 3.79 -4.15 -43.61
C VAL A 13 2.44 -4.77 -43.27
N VAL A 14 2.04 -5.85 -43.93
CA VAL A 14 0.77 -6.55 -43.64
C VAL A 14 0.80 -7.22 -42.26
N SER A 15 1.92 -7.82 -41.86
CA SER A 15 2.05 -8.44 -40.52
C SER A 15 1.98 -7.40 -39.40
N LEU A 16 2.55 -6.21 -39.61
CA LEU A 16 2.46 -5.10 -38.65
C LEU A 16 1.01 -4.58 -38.53
N LEU A 17 0.30 -4.45 -39.66
CA LEU A 17 -1.10 -4.03 -39.70
C LEU A 17 -2.05 -5.01 -38.99
N ILE A 18 -1.84 -6.32 -39.15
CA ILE A 18 -2.63 -7.34 -38.45
C ILE A 18 -2.35 -7.30 -36.94
N SER A 19 -1.09 -7.07 -36.56
CA SER A 19 -0.70 -6.95 -35.15
C SER A 19 -1.32 -5.73 -34.46
N LEU A 20 -1.53 -4.63 -35.19
CA LEU A 20 -2.21 -3.43 -34.70
C LEU A 20 -3.73 -3.61 -34.54
N MET A 21 -4.36 -4.48 -35.33
CA MET A 21 -5.80 -4.73 -35.26
C MET A 21 -6.20 -5.74 -34.17
N LEU A 22 -5.23 -6.45 -33.59
CA LEU A 22 -5.47 -7.45 -32.53
C LEU A 22 -5.24 -6.91 -31.12
N VAL A 23 -4.94 -5.62 -30.95
CA VAL A 23 -4.95 -5.00 -29.63
C VAL A 23 -6.43 -4.93 -29.21
N PRO A 24 -6.88 -5.70 -28.20
CA PRO A 24 -8.23 -5.56 -27.70
C PRO A 24 -8.41 -4.10 -27.33
N ALA A 25 -9.37 -3.42 -27.95
CA ALA A 25 -9.75 -2.10 -27.52
C ALA A 25 -10.17 -2.25 -26.07
N ALA A 26 -9.34 -1.75 -25.14
CA ALA A 26 -9.69 -1.69 -23.74
C ALA A 26 -10.91 -0.78 -23.65
N ILE A 27 -12.09 -1.37 -23.60
CA ILE A 27 -13.33 -0.63 -23.39
C ILE A 27 -13.19 -0.02 -22.01
N ALA A 28 -12.98 1.30 -21.96
CA ALA A 28 -12.96 2.04 -20.71
C ALA A 28 -14.28 1.73 -20.00
N GLN A 29 -14.20 1.07 -18.86
CA GLN A 29 -15.38 0.78 -18.05
C GLN A 29 -16.00 2.11 -17.62
N PRO A 30 -17.34 2.25 -17.66
CA PRO A 30 -18.00 3.48 -17.24
C PRO A 30 -17.64 3.77 -15.77
N SER A 31 -17.25 5.01 -15.50
CA SER A 31 -17.11 5.51 -14.13
C SER A 31 -18.49 5.71 -13.51
N VAL A 32 -18.65 5.27 -12.27
CA VAL A 32 -19.87 5.46 -11.47
C VAL A 32 -19.49 6.27 -10.22
N ASP A 33 -20.30 7.27 -9.90
CA ASP A 33 -20.16 8.01 -8.65
C ASP A 33 -20.66 7.15 -7.48
N ILE A 34 -19.78 6.91 -6.52
CA ILE A 34 -20.06 6.11 -5.34
C ILE A 34 -19.68 6.88 -4.08
N THR A 35 -20.33 6.56 -2.97
CA THR A 35 -19.98 7.00 -1.63
C THR A 35 -19.37 5.84 -0.86
N VAL A 36 -18.12 6.01 -0.46
CA VAL A 36 -17.36 5.07 0.37
C VAL A 36 -17.41 5.56 1.80
N LYS A 37 -17.83 4.70 2.73
CA LYS A 37 -18.01 5.07 4.14
C LYS A 37 -17.58 3.99 5.11
N SER A 38 -17.35 4.40 6.35
CA SER A 38 -17.35 3.54 7.53
C SER A 38 -18.32 4.14 8.53
N THR A 39 -19.47 3.49 8.73
CA THR A 39 -20.49 3.97 9.69
C THR A 39 -20.19 3.57 11.13
N THR A 40 -19.34 2.56 11.32
CA THR A 40 -19.03 1.98 12.62
C THR A 40 -17.60 2.26 13.09
N GLY A 41 -16.74 2.79 12.22
CA GLY A 41 -15.47 3.42 12.56
C GLY A 41 -14.23 2.56 12.32
N VAL A 42 -13.07 3.19 12.28
CA VAL A 42 -11.75 2.55 12.16
C VAL A 42 -10.97 2.68 13.47
N LYS A 43 -10.32 1.60 13.90
CA LYS A 43 -9.53 1.57 15.12
C LYS A 43 -8.03 1.46 14.85
N ASP A 44 -7.21 1.95 15.78
CA ASP A 44 -5.78 1.70 15.80
C ASP A 44 -5.46 0.28 16.32
N GLU A 45 -4.17 -0.04 16.44
CA GLU A 45 -3.67 -1.31 16.97
C GLU A 45 -3.96 -1.52 18.47
N THR A 46 -4.23 -0.44 19.20
CA THR A 46 -4.58 -0.45 20.63
C THR A 46 -6.07 -0.66 20.85
N GLY A 47 -6.88 -0.51 19.79
CA GLY A 47 -8.33 -0.58 19.83
C GLY A 47 -9.01 0.77 20.09
N ALA A 48 -8.25 1.86 20.15
CA ALA A 48 -8.79 3.22 20.17
C ALA A 48 -9.29 3.61 18.78
N TRP A 49 -10.22 4.55 18.69
CA TRP A 49 -10.69 5.05 17.40
C TRP A 49 -9.64 5.95 16.78
N LEU A 50 -9.49 5.88 15.46
CA LEU A 50 -8.78 6.91 14.72
C LEU A 50 -9.50 8.25 14.90
N LEU A 51 -8.71 9.31 14.99
CA LEU A 51 -9.12 10.64 15.37
C LEU A 51 -9.35 11.51 14.14
N GLY A 52 -10.35 12.38 14.22
CA GLY A 52 -10.65 13.26 13.11
C GLY A 52 -12.05 13.82 13.11
N ASP A 53 -12.14 15.01 12.53
CA ASP A 53 -13.35 15.82 12.34
C ASP A 53 -13.54 16.17 10.85
N GLY A 54 -12.76 15.57 9.95
CA GLY A 54 -12.70 15.85 8.53
C GLY A 54 -11.74 16.99 8.15
N SER A 55 -11.09 17.65 9.12
CA SER A 55 -10.12 18.72 8.87
C SER A 55 -8.76 18.20 8.41
N GLU A 56 -7.87 19.12 8.04
CA GLU A 56 -6.52 18.80 7.57
C GLU A 56 -5.64 18.03 8.57
N ASN A 57 -5.99 18.11 9.86
CA ASN A 57 -5.29 17.44 10.96
C ASN A 57 -5.90 16.08 11.32
N SER A 58 -6.96 15.66 10.64
CA SER A 58 -7.58 14.34 10.85
C SER A 58 -6.70 13.22 10.32
N ASP A 59 -6.80 12.05 10.95
CA ASP A 59 -6.19 10.82 10.45
C ASP A 59 -6.68 10.50 9.03
N LEU A 60 -5.85 9.77 8.29
CA LEU A 60 -6.09 9.45 6.88
C LEU A 60 -6.43 7.98 6.66
N VAL A 61 -7.29 7.76 5.68
CA VAL A 61 -7.60 6.46 5.09
C VAL A 61 -7.32 6.56 3.59
N GLN A 62 -6.74 5.53 3.00
CA GLN A 62 -6.56 5.44 1.54
C GLN A 62 -7.60 4.50 0.95
N LEU A 63 -8.24 4.94 -0.14
CA LEU A 63 -9.01 4.07 -1.01
C LEU A 63 -8.10 3.49 -2.10
N TYR A 64 -8.12 2.19 -2.29
CA TYR A 64 -7.32 1.47 -3.27
C TYR A 64 -8.17 0.68 -4.25
N ASN A 65 -7.70 0.55 -5.49
CA ASN A 65 -8.03 -0.57 -6.34
C ASN A 65 -7.27 -1.79 -5.83
N ALA A 66 -7.99 -2.73 -5.21
CA ALA A 66 -7.42 -3.93 -4.60
C ALA A 66 -6.82 -4.90 -5.64
N THR A 67 -7.32 -4.90 -6.88
CA THR A 67 -6.81 -5.77 -7.94
C THR A 67 -5.45 -5.31 -8.46
N THR A 68 -5.28 -4.01 -8.68
CA THR A 68 -4.04 -3.43 -9.23
C THR A 68 -3.13 -2.84 -8.16
N ASN A 69 -3.56 -2.86 -6.90
CA ASN A 69 -2.93 -2.19 -5.77
C ASN A 69 -2.59 -0.71 -6.05
N THR A 70 -3.47 -0.02 -6.76
CA THR A 70 -3.29 1.39 -7.15
C THR A 70 -4.10 2.29 -6.23
N HIS A 71 -3.47 3.34 -5.70
CA HIS A 71 -4.12 4.35 -4.90
C HIS A 71 -5.16 5.13 -5.73
N ILE A 72 -6.36 5.31 -5.19
CA ILE A 72 -7.45 6.06 -5.80
C ILE A 72 -7.52 7.45 -5.19
N CYS A 73 -7.74 7.56 -3.87
CA CYS A 73 -7.79 8.83 -3.15
C CYS A 73 -7.52 8.66 -1.65
N TYR A 74 -7.24 9.80 -0.99
CA TYR A 74 -7.20 9.93 0.46
C TYR A 74 -8.57 10.38 0.97
N ILE A 75 -8.96 9.85 2.12
CA ILE A 75 -10.19 10.18 2.85
C ILE A 75 -9.81 10.54 4.28
N ARG A 76 -10.42 11.60 4.81
CA ARG A 76 -10.15 12.04 6.18
C ARG A 76 -11.15 11.41 7.15
N ILE A 77 -10.65 10.91 8.29
CA ILE A 77 -11.52 10.52 9.39
C ILE A 77 -12.36 11.75 9.81
N GLY A 78 -13.65 11.54 10.05
CA GLY A 78 -14.64 12.58 10.33
C GLY A 78 -15.28 13.21 9.09
N GLU A 79 -14.75 12.98 7.88
CA GLU A 79 -15.37 13.49 6.65
C GLU A 79 -16.81 12.95 6.50
N GLY A 80 -17.78 13.83 6.27
CA GLY A 80 -19.21 13.46 6.24
C GLY A 80 -19.85 13.18 7.62
N TYR A 81 -19.06 13.19 8.70
CA TYR A 81 -19.51 13.04 10.09
C TYR A 81 -18.95 14.13 11.04
N PRO A 82 -19.05 15.43 10.70
CA PRO A 82 -18.40 16.51 11.47
C PRO A 82 -18.93 16.66 12.90
N PHE A 83 -20.12 16.11 13.20
CA PHE A 83 -20.73 16.14 14.53
C PHE A 83 -20.46 14.88 15.36
N GLU A 84 -19.69 13.92 14.82
CA GLU A 84 -19.25 12.71 15.51
C GLU A 84 -17.73 12.54 15.43
N PRO A 85 -16.94 13.51 15.90
CA PRO A 85 -15.48 13.43 15.85
C PRO A 85 -14.98 12.23 16.67
N ASP A 86 -13.79 11.76 16.32
CA ASP A 86 -13.03 10.76 17.09
C ASP A 86 -13.75 9.41 17.26
N LYS A 87 -14.57 9.07 16.26
CA LYS A 87 -15.22 7.75 16.16
C LYS A 87 -14.67 6.90 15.01
N GLY A 88 -13.59 7.32 14.36
CA GLY A 88 -13.03 6.64 13.19
C GLY A 88 -13.97 6.56 11.99
N LYS A 89 -15.08 7.31 11.97
CA LYS A 89 -16.10 7.26 10.90
C LYS A 89 -15.69 8.16 9.74
N PHE A 90 -16.15 7.85 8.54
CA PHE A 90 -16.03 8.73 7.37
C PHE A 90 -17.08 8.40 6.31
N SER A 91 -17.35 9.34 5.40
CA SER A 91 -18.20 9.20 4.21
C SER A 91 -17.69 10.13 3.11
N HIS A 92 -17.17 9.58 2.02
CA HIS A 92 -16.51 10.29 0.93
C HIS A 92 -17.09 9.87 -0.43
N SER A 93 -17.32 10.83 -1.33
CA SER A 93 -17.82 10.54 -2.67
C SER A 93 -16.71 10.56 -3.71
N VAL A 94 -16.67 9.55 -4.58
CA VAL A 94 -15.61 9.35 -5.56
C VAL A 94 -16.14 8.64 -6.81
N ALA A 95 -15.61 8.98 -7.98
CA ALA A 95 -15.93 8.31 -9.24
C ALA A 95 -15.00 7.10 -9.44
N VAL A 96 -15.55 5.90 -9.57
CA VAL A 96 -14.79 4.66 -9.76
C VAL A 96 -15.40 3.83 -10.90
N ALA A 97 -14.56 3.21 -11.73
CA ALA A 97 -15.03 2.35 -12.80
C ALA A 97 -15.81 1.13 -12.26
N SER A 98 -16.97 0.85 -12.86
CA SER A 98 -17.75 -0.35 -12.54
C SER A 98 -16.92 -1.63 -12.73
N GLY A 99 -17.05 -2.59 -11.82
CA GLY A 99 -16.25 -3.81 -11.77
C GLY A 99 -14.93 -3.67 -11.01
N THR A 100 -14.51 -2.46 -10.62
CA THR A 100 -13.33 -2.27 -9.78
C THR A 100 -13.53 -2.91 -8.41
N VAL A 101 -12.54 -3.67 -7.93
CA VAL A 101 -12.52 -4.16 -6.56
C VAL A 101 -11.81 -3.11 -5.70
N ILE A 102 -12.54 -2.52 -4.75
CA ILE A 102 -12.04 -1.47 -3.87
C ILE A 102 -11.80 -2.00 -2.45
N ARG A 103 -10.85 -1.38 -1.75
CA ARG A 103 -10.61 -1.55 -0.31
C ARG A 103 -10.12 -0.24 0.30
N CYS A 104 -10.37 -0.06 1.59
CA CYS A 104 -9.78 1.01 2.38
C CYS A 104 -8.57 0.49 3.16
N ARG A 105 -7.56 1.33 3.34
CA ARG A 105 -6.39 1.09 4.18
C ARG A 105 -6.21 2.23 5.15
N ALA A 106 -5.99 1.91 6.42
CA ALA A 106 -5.64 2.86 7.46
C ALA A 106 -4.30 2.51 8.10
N TRP A 107 -3.71 3.45 8.83
CA TRP A 107 -2.43 3.29 9.51
C TRP A 107 -2.35 4.20 10.76
N ASN A 108 -1.36 3.97 11.62
CA ASN A 108 -1.24 4.60 12.94
C ASN A 108 -0.26 5.80 13.00
N ALA A 109 -0.07 6.52 11.90
CA ALA A 109 0.90 7.62 11.81
C ALA A 109 0.39 8.76 10.90
N PRO A 110 0.98 9.97 10.95
CA PRO A 110 0.58 11.08 10.08
C PRO A 110 0.75 10.79 8.57
N SER A 111 1.69 9.91 8.22
CA SER A 111 1.93 9.45 6.84
C SER A 111 2.09 7.93 6.80
N TYR A 112 1.86 7.34 5.62
CA TYR A 112 1.97 5.89 5.47
C TYR A 112 3.43 5.41 5.60
N GLU A 113 4.38 6.23 5.18
CA GLU A 113 5.82 5.94 5.26
C GLU A 113 6.35 5.89 6.71
N GLU A 114 5.68 6.59 7.63
CA GLU A 114 5.99 6.61 9.07
C GLU A 114 5.16 5.60 9.87
N ALA A 115 4.23 4.90 9.21
CA ALA A 115 3.37 3.94 9.86
C ALA A 115 4.17 2.74 10.39
N THR A 116 3.88 2.36 11.64
CA THR A 116 4.39 1.10 12.22
C THR A 116 3.35 0.00 12.16
N CYS A 117 2.07 0.37 12.11
CA CYS A 117 0.94 -0.54 11.98
C CYS A 117 -0.03 -0.05 10.91
N SER A 118 -0.60 -1.01 10.17
CA SER A 118 -1.61 -0.76 9.13
C SER A 118 -2.70 -1.83 9.13
N GLY A 119 -3.83 -1.51 8.49
CA GLY A 119 -4.97 -2.41 8.40
C GLY A 119 -5.78 -2.17 7.14
N ASP A 120 -6.12 -3.26 6.47
CA ASP A 120 -7.00 -3.24 5.30
C ASP A 120 -8.43 -3.59 5.72
N SER A 121 -9.40 -2.90 5.14
CA SER A 121 -10.82 -3.27 5.24
C SER A 121 -11.13 -4.53 4.42
N ILE A 122 -12.37 -5.00 4.49
CA ILE A 122 -12.90 -5.93 3.50
C ILE A 122 -12.85 -5.33 2.08
N THR A 123 -12.82 -6.19 1.06
CA THR A 123 -12.92 -5.77 -0.34
C THR A 123 -14.37 -5.73 -0.80
N MET A 124 -14.68 -4.79 -1.70
CA MET A 124 -16.00 -4.69 -2.33
C MET A 124 -15.86 -4.48 -3.83
N THR A 125 -16.73 -5.10 -4.63
CA THR A 125 -16.77 -4.86 -6.08
C THR A 125 -17.78 -3.78 -6.39
N VAL A 126 -17.33 -2.72 -7.08
CA VAL A 126 -18.19 -1.64 -7.55
C VAL A 126 -19.15 -2.19 -8.61
N LYS A 127 -20.45 -1.98 -8.41
CA LYS A 127 -21.52 -2.40 -9.31
C LYS A 127 -22.32 -1.18 -9.77
N GLU A 128 -22.82 -1.24 -10.99
CA GLU A 128 -23.77 -0.24 -11.48
C GLU A 128 -25.05 -0.22 -10.63
N GLY A 129 -25.60 0.98 -10.38
CA GLY A 129 -26.81 1.18 -9.58
C GLY A 129 -26.60 1.04 -8.06
N VAL A 130 -25.38 0.77 -7.59
CA VAL A 130 -25.04 0.77 -6.17
C VAL A 130 -24.17 2.00 -5.89
N TYR A 131 -24.71 2.91 -5.07
CA TYR A 131 -24.09 4.21 -4.82
C TYR A 131 -23.40 4.31 -3.46
N GLU A 132 -23.55 3.32 -2.57
CA GLU A 132 -22.96 3.38 -1.24
C GLU A 132 -22.27 2.07 -0.86
N TYR A 133 -21.07 2.17 -0.31
CA TYR A 133 -20.23 1.06 0.12
C TYR A 133 -19.76 1.33 1.55
N ASP A 134 -20.30 0.58 2.51
CA ASP A 134 -19.95 0.69 3.93
C ASP A 134 -18.98 -0.42 4.33
N PHE A 135 -17.74 -0.03 4.63
CA PHE A 135 -16.66 -0.94 5.00
C PHE A 135 -16.76 -1.43 6.44
N GLY A 136 -17.72 -0.93 7.23
CA GLY A 136 -17.93 -1.36 8.60
C GLY A 136 -16.76 -1.01 9.51
N THR A 137 -16.47 -1.87 10.48
CA THR A 137 -15.38 -1.69 11.44
C THR A 137 -14.17 -2.52 11.05
N TRP A 138 -12.98 -1.93 11.09
CA TRP A 138 -11.70 -2.65 11.01
C TRP A 138 -10.63 -1.93 11.83
N SER A 139 -9.44 -2.52 11.92
CA SER A 139 -8.35 -2.04 12.78
C SER A 139 -6.98 -2.13 12.12
N THR A 140 -6.02 -1.31 12.57
CA THR A 140 -4.63 -1.31 12.09
C THR A 140 -3.76 -2.35 12.80
N THR A 141 -4.13 -3.63 12.76
CA THR A 141 -3.46 -4.68 13.57
C THR A 141 -2.23 -5.31 12.93
N THR A 142 -1.91 -4.98 11.67
CA THR A 142 -0.72 -5.52 11.00
C THR A 142 0.44 -4.57 11.24
N CYS A 143 1.26 -4.87 12.24
CA CYS A 143 2.45 -4.09 12.56
C CYS A 143 3.69 -4.68 11.88
N ASP A 144 4.52 -3.80 11.32
CA ASP A 144 5.85 -4.21 10.90
C ASP A 144 6.63 -4.69 12.13
N PRO A 145 7.38 -5.79 12.02
CA PRO A 145 8.22 -6.23 13.12
C PRO A 145 9.16 -5.09 13.48
N GLU A 146 9.23 -4.76 14.76
CA GLU A 146 10.18 -3.78 15.28
C GLU A 146 11.55 -4.07 14.66
N PRO A 147 12.23 -3.07 14.06
CA PRO A 147 13.50 -3.29 13.41
C PRO A 147 14.41 -3.99 14.40
N GLN A 148 14.74 -5.26 14.11
CA GLN A 148 15.57 -6.01 15.03
C GLN A 148 16.88 -5.24 15.20
N PRO A 149 17.38 -5.09 16.45
CA PRO A 149 18.68 -4.46 16.65
C PRO A 149 19.68 -5.14 15.73
N PRO A 150 20.62 -4.39 15.11
CA PRO A 150 21.54 -4.97 14.15
C PRO A 150 22.18 -6.19 14.78
N VAL A 151 21.92 -7.37 14.19
CA VAL A 151 22.54 -8.60 14.66
C VAL A 151 24.04 -8.34 14.57
N PRO A 152 24.79 -8.34 15.68
CA PRO A 152 26.22 -8.12 15.61
C PRO A 152 26.78 -9.15 14.64
N GLU A 153 27.33 -8.66 13.52
CA GLU A 153 27.87 -9.54 12.51
C GLU A 153 28.93 -10.42 13.19
N LEU A 154 28.80 -11.75 13.07
CA LEU A 154 29.77 -12.75 13.55
C LEU A 154 31.25 -12.32 13.41
N PRO A 155 31.71 -11.64 12.32
CA PRO A 155 33.06 -11.09 12.25
C PRO A 155 33.47 -10.19 13.43
N THR A 156 32.60 -9.35 13.97
CA THR A 156 32.94 -8.43 15.07
C THR A 156 33.19 -9.18 16.38
N ILE A 157 32.41 -10.23 16.66
CA ILE A 157 32.59 -11.08 17.84
C ILE A 157 33.88 -11.91 17.70
N ILE A 158 34.12 -12.48 16.51
CA ILE A 158 35.34 -13.24 16.22
C ILE A 158 36.58 -12.34 16.37
N LEU A 159 36.57 -11.11 15.83
CA LEU A 159 37.67 -10.16 15.95
C LEU A 159 37.92 -9.73 17.41
N LEU A 160 36.86 -9.53 18.20
CA LEU A 160 36.98 -9.24 19.63
C LEU A 160 37.64 -10.41 20.37
N CYS A 161 37.20 -11.65 20.12
CA CYS A 161 37.77 -12.84 20.73
C CYS A 161 39.24 -13.04 20.33
N ILE A 162 39.60 -12.86 19.05
CA ILE A 162 40.99 -12.93 18.58
C ILE A 162 41.84 -11.84 19.24
N GLY A 163 41.33 -10.60 19.31
CA GLY A 163 42.02 -9.49 19.96
C GLY A 163 42.31 -9.76 21.44
N LEU A 164 41.35 -10.33 22.18
CA LEU A 164 41.53 -10.71 23.58
C LEU A 164 42.57 -11.83 23.75
N LEU A 165 42.58 -12.83 22.86
CA LEU A 165 43.57 -13.92 22.90
C LEU A 165 44.99 -13.42 22.61
N VAL A 166 45.16 -12.54 21.62
CA VAL A 166 46.45 -11.93 21.30
C VAL A 166 46.97 -11.09 22.47
N LEU A 167 46.10 -10.27 23.08
CA LEU A 167 46.46 -9.45 24.24
C LEU A 167 46.88 -10.32 25.43
N ALA A 168 46.12 -11.38 25.73
CA ALA A 168 46.46 -12.32 26.80
C ALA A 168 47.81 -13.01 26.55
N GLY A 169 48.05 -13.47 25.32
CA GLY A 169 49.33 -14.06 24.92
C GLY A 169 50.52 -13.09 25.08
N TYR A 170 50.34 -11.84 24.66
CA TYR A 170 51.36 -10.79 24.82
C TYR A 170 51.69 -10.52 26.30
N VAL A 171 50.68 -10.41 27.17
CA VAL A 171 50.87 -10.20 28.61
C VAL A 171 51.62 -11.37 29.25
N MET A 172 51.32 -12.62 28.85
CA MET A 172 52.03 -13.80 29.36
C MET A 172 53.50 -13.84 28.91
N LEU A 173 53.78 -13.50 27.65
CA LEU A 173 55.15 -13.44 27.13
C LEU A 173 55.97 -12.35 27.84
N ARG A 174 55.41 -11.15 28.02
CA ARG A 174 56.10 -10.04 28.70
C ARG A 174 56.46 -10.35 30.15
N LYS A 175 55.70 -11.19 30.85
CA LYS A 175 56.03 -11.60 32.23
C LYS A 175 57.17 -12.61 32.32
N ARG A 176 57.55 -13.26 31.23
CA ARG A 176 58.62 -14.28 31.21
C ARG A 176 60.00 -13.74 30.85
N PHE A 177 60.08 -12.53 30.31
CA PHE A 177 61.31 -11.81 30.00
C PHE A 177 61.49 -10.66 30.99
#